data_AF-A0A1C5L6A6-F1
#
_entry.id   AF-A0A1C5L6A6-F1
#
_cell.length_a   1.000
_cell.length_b   1.000
_cell.length_c   1.000
_cell.angle_alpha   90.00
_cell.angle_beta   90.00
_cell.angle_gamma   90.00
#
_symmetry.space_group_name_H-M   'P 1'
#
loop_
_entity.id
_entity.type
_entity.pdbx_description
1 polymer ?
#
loop_
_entity_poly.entity_id
_entity_poly.type
_entity_poly.pdbx_seq_one_letter_code
_entity_poly.pdbx_strand_id
1 'polypeptide(L)'
;MNTPNKLTVARMILVPFLVVFLLTGWGGEANRWICLAIFVAASVTDWFDGHLARKYNLITNFGKFMDPLADKLLVCSAMICMIEVDKLPAWVVIIIIGREFIISGFRLIAAENGIVIAANYWGKFKTVSQMIMIILLMLDFGGVFAVLTQIFIWLSVALTIISLLTYIMQNRKVLSMQE
;
A
#
# COMPACT_ATOMS: atom_id res chain seq x y z
N MET A 1 13.79 14.40 15.68
CA MET A 1 12.75 13.53 15.08
C MET A 1 11.65 13.29 16.11
N ASN A 2 10.40 13.58 15.75
CA ASN A 2 9.23 13.30 16.59
C ASN A 2 8.90 11.81 16.59
N THR A 3 8.08 11.36 17.55
CA THR A 3 7.65 9.95 17.68
C THR A 3 7.05 9.38 16.38
N PRO A 4 6.16 10.09 15.63
CA PRO A 4 5.64 9.59 14.36
C PRO A 4 6.74 9.28 13.34
N ASN A 5 7.69 10.21 13.13
CA ASN A 5 8.77 10.01 12.16
C ASN A 5 9.67 8.80 12.52
N LYS A 6 9.84 8.48 13.81
CA LYS A 6 10.58 7.29 14.24
C LYS A 6 9.86 6.01 13.83
N LEU A 7 8.52 5.99 13.92
CA LEU A 7 7.70 4.86 13.48
C LEU A 7 7.76 4.68 11.96
N THR A 8 7.70 5.77 11.18
CA THR A 8 7.87 5.72 9.72
C THR A 8 9.22 5.12 9.33
N VAL A 9 10.30 5.57 9.97
CA VAL A 9 11.65 5.04 9.71
C VAL A 9 11.77 3.57 10.13
N ALA A 10 11.21 3.21 11.28
CA ALA A 10 11.17 1.81 11.71
C ALA A 10 10.43 0.93 10.69
N ARG A 11 9.31 1.39 10.12
CA ARG A 11 8.58 0.69 9.05
C ARG A 11 9.47 0.44 7.84
N MET A 12 10.16 1.47 7.34
CA MET A 12 11.06 1.29 6.19
C MET A 12 12.17 0.29 6.48
N ILE A 13 12.68 0.26 7.70
CA ILE A 13 13.69 -0.73 8.12
C ILE A 13 13.09 -2.14 8.14
N LEU A 14 11.81 -2.31 8.52
CA LEU A 14 11.13 -3.61 8.52
C LEU A 14 10.90 -4.19 7.12
N VAL A 15 10.80 -3.36 6.07
CA VAL A 15 10.52 -3.82 4.70
C VAL A 15 11.60 -4.79 4.17
N PRO A 16 12.91 -4.50 4.25
CA PRO A 16 13.95 -5.47 3.89
C PRO A 16 13.83 -6.82 4.62
N PHE A 17 13.50 -6.82 5.92
CA PHE A 17 13.31 -8.07 6.66
C PHE A 17 12.11 -8.84 6.12
N LEU A 18 10.99 -8.15 5.86
CA LEU A 18 9.82 -8.77 5.23
C LEU A 18 10.20 -9.45 3.91
N VAL A 19 10.94 -8.77 3.05
CA VAL A 19 11.41 -9.32 1.75
C VAL A 19 12.28 -10.56 1.95
N VAL A 20 13.26 -10.50 2.87
CA VAL A 20 14.14 -11.64 3.16
C VAL A 20 13.32 -12.85 3.61
N PHE A 21 12.42 -12.69 4.59
CA PHE A 21 11.61 -13.80 5.07
C PHE A 21 10.65 -14.33 3.98
N LEU A 22 10.07 -13.46 3.15
CA LEU A 22 9.19 -13.88 2.06
C LEU A 22 9.92 -14.72 1.00
N LEU A 23 11.14 -14.33 0.63
CA LEU A 23 11.86 -14.95 -0.49
C LEU A 23 12.75 -16.14 -0.09
N THR A 24 13.34 -16.11 1.11
CA THR A 24 14.34 -17.11 1.50
C THR A 24 13.76 -18.25 2.32
N GLY A 25 12.58 -18.07 2.93
CA GLY A 25 12.04 -19.06 3.86
C GLY A 25 12.87 -19.24 5.14
N TRP A 26 13.78 -18.31 5.48
CA TRP A 26 14.71 -18.41 6.61
C TRP A 26 14.06 -18.74 7.96
N GLY A 27 12.78 -18.41 8.16
CA GLY A 27 12.04 -18.74 9.37
C GLY A 27 11.58 -20.20 9.49
N GLY A 28 11.87 -21.07 8.51
CA GLY A 28 11.41 -22.46 8.50
C GLY A 28 9.89 -22.56 8.59
N GLU A 29 9.38 -23.44 9.45
CA GLU A 29 7.93 -23.62 9.68
C GLU A 29 7.24 -22.35 10.23
N ALA A 30 7.99 -21.50 10.94
CA ALA A 30 7.48 -20.25 11.50
C ALA A 30 7.51 -19.09 10.48
N ASN A 31 8.14 -19.27 9.31
CA ASN A 31 8.38 -18.21 8.33
C ASN A 31 7.10 -17.44 7.97
N ARG A 32 6.01 -18.18 7.80
CA ARG A 32 4.69 -17.61 7.50
C ARG A 32 4.21 -16.62 8.58
N TRP A 33 4.34 -17.01 9.83
CA TRP A 33 3.91 -16.20 10.97
C TRP A 33 4.83 -15.01 11.19
N ILE A 34 6.12 -15.15 10.90
CA ILE A 34 7.09 -14.05 10.94
C ILE A 34 6.75 -13.00 9.87
N CYS A 35 6.55 -13.42 8.61
CA CYS A 35 6.13 -12.51 7.54
C CYS A 35 4.84 -11.76 7.89
N LEU A 36 3.84 -12.50 8.40
CA LEU A 36 2.57 -11.91 8.82
C LEU A 36 2.76 -10.91 9.96
N ALA A 37 3.54 -11.25 10.99
CA ALA A 37 3.79 -10.38 12.12
C ALA A 37 4.50 -9.09 11.69
N ILE A 38 5.52 -9.19 10.83
CA ILE A 38 6.23 -8.03 10.29
C ILE A 38 5.27 -7.15 9.48
N PHE A 39 4.52 -7.73 8.56
CA PHE A 39 3.60 -6.97 7.70
C PHE A 39 2.49 -6.29 8.52
N VAL A 40 1.85 -7.00 9.44
CA VAL A 40 0.79 -6.45 10.28
C VAL A 40 1.33 -5.37 11.22
N ALA A 41 2.48 -5.59 11.86
CA ALA A 41 3.10 -4.58 12.72
C ALA A 41 3.47 -3.32 11.93
N ALA A 42 4.06 -3.47 10.73
CA ALA A 42 4.39 -2.37 9.84
C ALA A 42 3.14 -1.58 9.39
N SER A 43 2.03 -2.27 9.15
CA SER A 43 0.76 -1.67 8.75
C SER A 43 0.04 -0.96 9.89
N VAL A 44 0.02 -1.55 11.08
CA VAL A 44 -0.62 -0.97 12.27
C VAL A 44 0.16 0.26 12.75
N THR A 45 1.49 0.23 12.67
CA THR A 45 2.32 1.39 13.02
C THR A 45 2.08 2.60 12.10
N ASP A 46 1.71 2.40 10.84
CA ASP A 46 1.31 3.48 9.89
C ASP A 46 0.02 4.15 10.34
N TRP A 47 -0.97 3.34 10.66
CA TRP A 47 -2.23 3.89 11.14
C TRP A 47 -2.03 4.66 12.46
N PHE A 48 -1.17 4.13 13.34
CA PHE A 48 -0.90 4.72 14.64
C PHE A 48 -0.07 6.01 14.57
N ASP A 49 0.97 6.07 13.72
CA ASP A 49 1.80 7.27 13.59
C ASP A 49 1.01 8.45 13.00
N GLY A 50 0.13 8.20 12.03
CA GLY A 50 -0.76 9.20 11.45
C GLY A 50 -1.85 9.64 12.43
N HIS A 51 -2.31 8.74 13.30
CA HIS A 51 -3.20 9.12 14.41
C HIS A 51 -2.47 10.00 15.43
N LEU A 52 -1.27 9.62 15.83
CA LEU A 52 -0.45 10.35 16.81
C LEU A 52 -0.06 11.74 16.30
N ALA A 53 0.37 11.84 15.04
CA ALA A 53 0.74 13.10 14.42
C ALA A 53 -0.43 14.10 14.40
N ARG A 54 -1.65 13.63 14.09
CA ARG A 54 -2.87 14.46 14.11
C ARG A 54 -3.31 14.82 15.53
N LYS A 55 -3.29 13.86 16.45
CA LYS A 55 -3.74 14.07 17.84
C LYS A 55 -2.86 15.06 18.59
N TYR A 56 -1.55 15.00 18.37
CA TYR A 56 -0.58 15.83 19.09
C TYR A 56 -0.05 17.02 18.26
N ASN A 57 -0.64 17.31 17.09
CA ASN A 57 -0.18 18.35 16.16
C ASN A 57 1.33 18.25 15.81
N LEU A 58 1.87 17.03 15.81
CA LEU A 58 3.29 16.75 15.53
C LEU A 58 3.56 16.56 14.04
N ILE A 59 2.80 17.22 13.17
CA ILE A 59 2.89 17.08 11.72
C ILE A 59 4.17 17.77 11.24
N THR A 60 5.07 16.99 10.62
CA THR A 60 6.34 17.52 10.06
C THR A 60 6.37 17.37 8.54
N ASN A 61 7.12 18.24 7.86
CA ASN A 61 7.31 18.12 6.40
C ASN A 61 7.97 16.80 6.00
N PHE A 62 8.91 16.32 6.83
CA PHE A 62 9.52 15.00 6.65
C PHE A 62 8.48 13.88 6.74
N GLY A 63 7.65 13.84 7.79
CA GLY A 63 6.60 12.82 7.93
C GLY A 63 5.61 12.83 6.75
N LYS A 64 5.12 14.03 6.37
CA LYS A 64 4.22 14.19 5.20
C LYS A 64 4.76 13.57 3.91
N PHE A 65 6.07 13.60 3.71
CA PHE A 65 6.73 13.02 2.54
C PHE A 65 7.05 11.53 2.71
N MET A 66 7.53 11.14 3.89
CA MET A 66 8.01 9.79 4.17
C MET A 66 6.88 8.79 4.43
N ASP A 67 5.76 9.19 5.03
CA ASP A 67 4.66 8.27 5.34
C ASP A 67 4.07 7.66 4.05
N PRO A 68 3.71 8.45 3.01
CA PRO A 68 3.22 7.89 1.74
C PRO A 68 4.26 7.06 0.98
N LEU A 69 5.55 7.34 1.20
CA LEU A 69 6.65 6.56 0.60
C LEU A 69 6.78 5.20 1.30
N ALA A 70 6.84 5.20 2.63
CA ALA A 70 6.98 4.00 3.44
C ALA A 70 5.78 3.05 3.29
N ASP A 71 4.56 3.59 3.21
CA ASP A 71 3.33 2.82 2.94
C ASP A 71 3.43 2.09 1.59
N LYS A 72 3.74 2.82 0.52
CA LYS A 72 3.87 2.23 -0.82
C LYS A 72 5.01 1.21 -0.89
N LEU A 73 6.14 1.49 -0.24
CA LEU A 73 7.26 0.55 -0.19
C LEU A 73 6.85 -0.77 0.45
N LEU A 74 6.14 -0.75 1.58
CA LEU A 74 5.67 -1.96 2.26
C LEU A 74 4.75 -2.79 1.37
N VAL A 75 3.70 -2.16 0.83
CA VAL A 75 2.67 -2.84 0.03
C VAL A 75 3.24 -3.34 -1.30
N CYS A 76 4.02 -2.52 -2.01
CA CYS A 76 4.63 -2.90 -3.28
C CYS A 76 5.66 -4.03 -3.10
N SER A 77 6.52 -3.95 -2.09
CA SER A 77 7.52 -5.00 -1.83
C SER A 77 6.84 -6.33 -1.53
N ALA A 78 5.79 -6.33 -0.70
CA ALA A 78 5.02 -7.54 -0.42
C ALA A 78 4.40 -8.13 -1.69
N MET A 79 3.72 -7.33 -2.52
CA MET A 79 3.11 -7.83 -3.77
C MET A 79 4.14 -8.33 -4.78
N ILE A 80 5.28 -7.65 -4.93
CA ILE A 80 6.35 -8.09 -5.83
C ILE A 80 6.91 -9.44 -5.37
N CYS A 81 7.16 -9.61 -4.07
CA CYS A 81 7.61 -10.89 -3.54
C CYS A 81 6.59 -12.01 -3.78
N MET A 82 5.28 -11.70 -3.76
CA MET A 82 4.23 -12.68 -4.05
C MET A 82 4.25 -13.19 -5.50
N ILE A 83 4.87 -12.46 -6.43
CA ILE A 83 5.11 -12.96 -7.80
C ILE A 83 6.15 -14.09 -7.76
N GLU A 84 7.27 -13.86 -7.07
CA GLU A 84 8.39 -14.81 -7.00
C GLU A 84 8.00 -16.13 -6.33
N VAL A 85 7.08 -16.09 -5.35
CA VAL A 85 6.55 -17.29 -4.69
C VAL A 85 5.31 -17.87 -5.39
N ASP A 86 5.03 -17.47 -6.64
CA ASP A 86 3.92 -17.95 -7.48
C ASP A 86 2.50 -17.77 -6.89
N LYS A 87 2.33 -16.82 -5.97
CA LYS A 87 1.04 -16.57 -5.29
C LYS A 87 0.23 -15.45 -5.92
N LEU A 88 0.85 -14.56 -6.69
CA LEU A 88 0.17 -13.43 -7.31
C LEU A 88 0.66 -13.24 -8.75
N PRO A 89 -0.24 -13.23 -9.75
CA PRO A 89 0.16 -13.01 -11.14
C PRO A 89 0.77 -11.62 -11.34
N ALA A 90 1.86 -11.54 -12.11
CA ALA A 90 2.56 -10.27 -12.36
C ALA A 90 1.65 -9.17 -12.93
N TRP A 91 0.69 -9.51 -13.79
CA TRP A 91 -0.25 -8.54 -14.36
C TRP A 91 -1.13 -7.85 -13.30
N VAL A 92 -1.51 -8.56 -12.22
CA VAL A 92 -2.26 -7.98 -11.10
C VAL A 92 -1.42 -6.92 -10.41
N VAL A 93 -0.16 -7.25 -10.12
CA VAL A 93 0.79 -6.35 -9.45
C VAL A 93 1.06 -5.12 -10.30
N ILE A 94 1.25 -5.29 -11.61
CA ILE A 94 1.47 -4.18 -12.55
C ILE A 94 0.29 -3.22 -12.56
N ILE A 95 -0.96 -3.71 -12.60
CA ILE A 95 -2.16 -2.85 -12.56
C ILE A 95 -2.20 -2.05 -11.25
N ILE A 96 -1.97 -2.71 -10.12
CA ILE A 96 -2.03 -2.08 -8.80
C ILE A 96 -0.95 -1.01 -8.64
N ILE A 97 0.30 -1.36 -8.93
CA ILE A 97 1.45 -0.47 -8.79
C ILE A 97 1.37 0.66 -9.81
N GLY A 98 1.07 0.35 -11.07
CA GLY A 98 0.92 1.34 -12.13
C GLY A 98 -0.12 2.40 -11.78
N ARG A 99 -1.28 2.00 -11.23
CA ARG A 99 -2.28 2.94 -10.73
C ARG A 99 -1.74 3.83 -9.61
N GLU A 100 -0.97 3.29 -8.67
CA GLU A 100 -0.39 4.10 -7.58
C GLU A 100 0.55 5.17 -8.11
N PHE A 101 1.38 4.84 -9.10
CA PHE A 101 2.25 5.81 -9.76
C PHE A 101 1.46 6.86 -10.53
N ILE A 102 0.46 6.47 -11.32
CA ILE A 102 -0.38 7.40 -12.10
C ILE A 102 -1.04 8.44 -11.19
N ILE A 103 -1.69 7.99 -10.11
CA ILE A 103 -2.39 8.90 -9.18
C ILE A 103 -1.40 9.79 -8.42
N SER A 104 -0.23 9.27 -8.06
CA SER A 104 0.80 10.05 -7.38
C SER A 104 1.38 11.13 -8.28
N GLY A 105 1.71 10.79 -9.53
CA GLY A 105 2.19 11.74 -10.52
C GLY A 105 1.15 12.80 -10.85
N PHE A 106 -0.12 12.39 -11.01
CA PHE A 106 -1.22 13.33 -11.23
C PHE A 106 -1.37 14.35 -10.09
N ARG A 107 -1.29 13.89 -8.83
CA ARG A 107 -1.33 14.78 -7.67
C ARG A 107 -0.16 15.75 -7.62
N LEU A 108 1.02 15.29 -8.01
CA LEU A 108 2.22 16.13 -8.05
C LEU A 108 2.02 17.28 -9.03
N ILE A 109 1.62 16.96 -10.26
CA ILE A 109 1.36 17.95 -11.33
C ILE A 109 0.25 18.92 -10.91
N ALA A 110 -0.84 18.43 -10.31
CA ALA A 110 -1.92 19.28 -9.86
C ALA A 110 -1.48 20.24 -8.73
N ALA A 111 -0.63 19.76 -7.82
CA ALA A 111 -0.09 20.57 -6.73
C ALA A 111 0.83 21.70 -7.24
N GLU A 112 1.61 21.45 -8.30
CA GLU A 112 2.41 22.49 -8.98
C GLU A 112 1.53 23.60 -9.58
N ASN A 113 0.33 23.26 -10.03
CA ASN A 113 -0.67 24.21 -10.53
C ASN A 113 -1.56 24.81 -9.42
N GLY A 114 -1.22 24.61 -8.14
CA GLY A 114 -1.97 25.14 -7.00
C GLY A 114 -3.32 24.45 -6.73
N ILE A 115 -3.60 23.32 -7.41
CA ILE A 115 -4.86 22.58 -7.28
C ILE A 115 -4.66 21.41 -6.32
N VAL A 116 -5.34 21.45 -5.19
CA VAL A 116 -5.30 20.36 -4.19
C VAL A 116 -6.40 19.34 -4.50
N ILE A 117 -5.99 18.15 -4.93
CA ILE A 117 -6.93 17.07 -5.22
C ILE A 117 -7.21 16.23 -3.98
N ALA A 118 -8.48 16.21 -3.57
CA ALA A 118 -8.93 15.43 -2.44
C ALA A 118 -8.84 13.91 -2.69
N ALA A 119 -8.67 13.16 -1.60
CA ALA A 119 -8.70 11.69 -1.65
C ALA A 119 -10.13 11.18 -1.87
N ASN A 120 -10.30 10.27 -2.82
CA ASN A 120 -11.58 9.63 -3.12
C ASN A 120 -11.80 8.40 -2.21
N TYR A 121 -13.05 8.17 -1.78
CA TYR A 121 -13.47 7.00 -1.00
C TYR A 121 -13.05 5.66 -1.63
N TRP A 122 -13.16 5.55 -2.96
CA TRP A 122 -12.71 4.35 -3.69
C TRP A 122 -11.24 4.02 -3.46
N GLY A 123 -10.39 5.05 -3.26
CA GLY A 123 -8.99 4.85 -2.91
C GLY A 123 -8.81 4.18 -1.55
N LYS A 124 -9.63 4.52 -0.56
CA LYS A 124 -9.57 3.90 0.78
C LYS A 124 -10.00 2.44 0.74
N PHE A 125 -11.12 2.14 0.09
CA PHE A 125 -11.60 0.76 -0.07
C PHE A 125 -10.58 -0.12 -0.78
N LYS A 126 -9.96 0.41 -1.84
CA LYS A 126 -8.88 -0.23 -2.57
C LYS A 126 -7.68 -0.55 -1.69
N THR A 127 -7.24 0.38 -0.83
CA THR A 127 -6.14 0.11 0.10
C THR A 127 -6.51 -0.99 1.09
N VAL A 128 -7.70 -0.91 1.71
CA VAL A 128 -8.15 -1.93 2.66
C VAL A 128 -8.23 -3.32 2.01
N SER A 129 -8.77 -3.42 0.78
CA SER A 129 -8.84 -4.71 0.09
C SER A 129 -7.45 -5.27 -0.21
N GLN A 130 -6.47 -4.42 -0.55
CA GLN A 130 -5.09 -4.83 -0.83
C GLN A 130 -4.38 -5.33 0.43
N MET A 131 -4.58 -4.66 1.56
CA MET A 131 -4.01 -5.12 2.83
C MET A 131 -4.56 -6.49 3.22
N ILE A 132 -5.87 -6.70 3.08
CA ILE A 132 -6.50 -8.00 3.36
C ILE A 132 -6.00 -9.06 2.37
N MET A 133 -5.91 -8.73 1.08
CA MET A 133 -5.37 -9.62 0.05
C MET A 133 -3.96 -10.10 0.41
N ILE A 134 -3.05 -9.19 0.78
CA ILE A 134 -1.67 -9.53 1.14
C ILE A 134 -1.63 -10.43 2.38
N ILE A 135 -2.45 -10.13 3.40
CA ILE A 135 -2.56 -10.96 4.61
C ILE A 135 -3.02 -12.38 4.27
N LEU A 136 -4.04 -12.52 3.40
CA LEU A 136 -4.55 -13.82 2.98
C LEU A 136 -3.51 -14.62 2.16
N LEU A 137 -2.79 -13.94 1.26
CA LEU A 137 -1.68 -14.55 0.48
C LEU A 137 -0.54 -15.04 1.39
N MET A 138 -0.25 -14.29 2.46
CA MET A 138 0.73 -14.71 3.47
C MET A 138 0.22 -15.92 4.26
N LEU A 139 -1.04 -15.91 4.70
CA LEU A 139 -1.62 -16.97 5.53
C LEU A 139 -1.76 -18.31 4.80
N ASP A 140 -2.18 -18.30 3.54
CA ASP A 140 -2.18 -19.48 2.66
C ASP A 140 -2.64 -20.79 3.32
N PHE A 141 -3.77 -20.72 4.03
CA PHE A 141 -4.34 -21.87 4.75
C PHE A 141 -5.06 -22.88 3.83
N GLY A 142 -5.14 -22.61 2.53
CA GLY A 142 -5.93 -23.38 1.58
C GLY A 142 -7.45 -23.32 1.86
N GLY A 143 -8.20 -24.25 1.26
CA GLY A 143 -9.64 -24.41 1.51
C GLY A 143 -10.45 -23.13 1.28
N VAL A 144 -11.30 -22.77 2.26
CA VAL A 144 -12.11 -21.53 2.21
C VAL A 144 -11.23 -20.28 2.09
N PHE A 145 -10.04 -20.28 2.70
CA PHE A 145 -9.13 -19.14 2.61
C PHE A 145 -8.55 -18.96 1.21
N ALA A 146 -8.38 -20.03 0.42
CA ALA A 146 -7.96 -19.91 -0.97
C ALA A 146 -9.03 -19.20 -1.82
N VAL A 147 -10.31 -19.55 -1.61
CA VAL A 147 -11.44 -18.89 -2.28
C VAL A 147 -11.53 -17.41 -1.88
N LEU A 148 -11.40 -17.11 -0.58
CA LEU A 148 -11.36 -15.74 -0.09
C LEU A 148 -10.19 -14.96 -0.68
N THR A 149 -9.01 -15.56 -0.75
CA THR A 149 -7.82 -14.95 -1.36
C THR A 149 -8.11 -14.56 -2.81
N GLN A 150 -8.68 -15.47 -3.59
CA GLN A 150 -9.03 -15.21 -4.99
C GLN A 150 -10.07 -14.09 -5.14
N ILE A 151 -11.08 -14.05 -4.27
CA ILE A 151 -12.07 -12.97 -4.23
C ILE A 151 -11.37 -11.63 -3.97
N PHE A 152 -10.48 -11.56 -2.99
CA PHE A 152 -9.75 -10.33 -2.64
C PHE A 152 -8.74 -9.89 -3.71
N ILE A 153 -8.16 -10.81 -4.47
CA ILE A 153 -7.34 -10.47 -5.66
C ILE A 153 -8.19 -9.74 -6.69
N TRP A 154 -9.31 -10.34 -7.12
CA TRP A 154 -10.21 -9.74 -8.11
C TRP A 154 -10.82 -8.43 -7.61
N LEU A 155 -11.24 -8.39 -6.35
CA LEU A 155 -11.77 -7.20 -5.71
C LEU A 155 -10.74 -6.07 -5.69
N SER A 156 -9.48 -6.37 -5.36
CA SER A 156 -8.40 -5.37 -5.33
C SER A 156 -8.10 -4.81 -6.71
N VAL A 157 -8.12 -5.65 -7.76
CA VAL A 157 -7.98 -5.20 -9.15
C VAL A 157 -9.18 -4.32 -9.55
N ALA A 158 -10.40 -4.79 -9.30
CA ALA A 158 -11.62 -4.05 -9.64
C ALA A 158 -11.65 -2.66 -8.97
N LEU A 159 -11.40 -2.62 -7.66
CA LEU A 159 -11.35 -1.36 -6.90
C LEU A 159 -10.20 -0.45 -7.35
N THR A 160 -9.07 -1.02 -7.78
CA THR A 160 -7.96 -0.24 -8.36
C THR A 160 -8.39 0.46 -9.65
N ILE A 161 -9.03 -0.27 -10.56
CA ILE A 161 -9.51 0.27 -11.85
C ILE A 161 -10.61 1.30 -11.61
N ILE A 162 -11.63 0.97 -10.80
CA ILE A 162 -12.73 1.88 -10.45
C ILE A 162 -12.18 3.16 -9.82
N SER A 163 -11.24 3.04 -8.88
CA SER A 163 -10.63 4.19 -8.24
C SER A 163 -9.85 5.06 -9.21
N LEU A 164 -9.11 4.46 -10.16
CA LEU A 164 -8.38 5.19 -11.19
C LEU A 164 -9.32 5.96 -12.10
N LEU A 165 -10.34 5.29 -12.65
CA LEU A 165 -11.32 5.90 -13.54
C LEU A 165 -12.06 7.04 -12.85
N THR A 166 -12.56 6.79 -11.63
CA THR A 166 -13.29 7.80 -10.87
C THR A 166 -12.40 9.01 -10.57
N TYR A 167 -11.12 8.79 -10.25
CA TYR A 167 -10.18 9.87 -10.00
C TYR A 167 -9.91 10.72 -11.25
N ILE A 168 -9.68 10.08 -12.40
CA ILE A 168 -9.47 10.79 -13.68
C ILE A 168 -10.73 11.56 -14.08
N MET A 169 -11.92 10.97 -13.94
CA MET A 169 -13.18 11.62 -14.29
C MET A 169 -13.47 12.84 -13.42
N GLN A 170 -13.25 12.74 -12.11
CA GLN A 170 -13.47 13.85 -11.17
C GLN A 170 -12.50 15.01 -11.40
N ASN A 171 -11.28 14.72 -11.85
CA ASN A 171 -10.21 15.71 -12.02
C ASN A 171 -9.89 16.01 -13.49
N ARG A 172 -10.77 15.65 -14.42
CA ARG A 172 -10.56 15.83 -15.86
C ARG A 172 -10.36 17.30 -16.25
N LYS A 173 -10.97 18.22 -15.49
CA LYS A 173 -10.81 19.68 -15.68
C LYS A 173 -9.40 20.17 -15.33
N VAL A 174 -8.70 19.48 -14.42
CA VAL A 174 -7.31 19.81 -14.06
C VAL A 174 -6.36 19.46 -15.20
N LEU A 175 -6.64 18.36 -15.91
CA LEU A 175 -5.87 17.95 -17.09
C LEU A 175 -6.00 18.93 -18.27
N SER A 176 -7.17 19.56 -18.44
CA SER A 176 -7.42 20.50 -19.53
C SER A 176 -6.88 21.92 -19.28
N MET A 177 -6.28 22.19 -18.12
CA MET A 177 -5.74 23.51 -17.76
C MET A 177 -4.23 23.63 -18.05
N GLN A 178 -3.63 22.64 -18.71
CA GLN A 178 -2.21 22.65 -19.10
C GLN A 178 -1.96 23.24 -20.51
N GLU A 179 -2.96 23.92 -21.11
CA GLU A 179 -2.79 24.71 -22.35
C GLU A 179 -2.58 26.20 -22.03
#